data_AF-A0A537GKC6-F1
#
_entry.id   AF-A0A537GKC6-F1
#
_cell.length_a   1.000
_cell.length_b   1.000
_cell.length_c   1.000
_cell.angle_alpha   90.00
_cell.angle_beta   90.00
_cell.angle_gamma   90.00
#
_symmetry.space_group_name_H-M   'P 1'
#
loop_
_entity.id
_entity.type
_entity.pdbx_description
1 polymer ?
#
loop_
_entity_poly.entity_id
_entity_poly.type
_entity_poly.pdbx_seq_one_letter_code
_entity_poly.pdbx_strand_id
1 'polypeptide(L)' 'MAQKPEQASISKALEVATLAAGCFWCTEAVFDQLKGVVKVESGYSGGNVPNPSYEEVCTGDTGHAESIE' A
#
# COMPACT_ATOMS: atom_id res chain seq x y z
N MET A 1 23.24 32.91 -2.30
CA MET A 1 23.03 32.51 -3.71
C MET A 1 23.33 31.01 -3.74
N ALA A 2 22.43 30.06 -3.92
CA ALA A 2 21.16 30.04 -4.62
C ALA A 2 20.02 29.52 -3.73
N GLN A 3 18.84 30.08 -3.92
CA GLN A 3 17.59 29.64 -3.33
C GLN A 3 17.23 28.28 -3.91
N LYS A 4 17.00 27.28 -3.06
CA LYS A 4 16.36 26.01 -3.44
C LYS A 4 14.95 26.36 -3.93
N PRO A 5 14.50 25.87 -5.10
CA PRO A 5 13.18 26.23 -5.60
C PRO A 5 12.15 25.60 -4.68
N GLU A 6 11.44 26.46 -3.97
CA GLU A 6 10.16 26.19 -3.34
C GLU A 6 9.07 26.44 -4.39
N GLN A 7 8.35 25.39 -4.78
CA GLN A 7 7.13 25.42 -5.60
C GLN A 7 6.57 23.98 -5.71
N ALA A 8 5.28 23.69 -5.59
CA ALA A 8 4.12 24.56 -5.65
C ALA A 8 2.92 23.88 -4.96
N SER A 9 2.06 24.72 -4.39
CA SER A 9 0.69 24.43 -3.99
C SER A 9 -0.08 23.75 -5.13
N ILE A 10 -0.34 22.45 -4.98
CA ILE A 10 -1.55 21.81 -5.50
C ILE A 10 -2.19 21.16 -4.29
N SER A 11 -3.36 21.64 -3.88
CA SER A 11 -4.27 20.92 -2.99
C SER A 11 -4.84 19.71 -3.73
N LYS A 12 -3.98 18.77 -4.11
CA LYS A 12 -4.38 17.53 -4.74
C LYS A 12 -4.82 16.63 -3.60
N ALA A 13 -6.11 16.31 -3.53
CA ALA A 13 -6.57 15.25 -2.66
C ALA A 13 -5.74 14.00 -2.98
N LEU A 14 -5.21 13.35 -1.96
CA LEU A 14 -4.57 12.05 -2.11
C LEU A 14 -5.67 11.04 -2.37
N GLU A 15 -5.50 10.25 -3.42
CA GLU A 15 -6.37 9.12 -3.73
C GLU A 15 -5.71 7.86 -3.19
N VAL A 16 -6.53 6.90 -2.75
CA VAL A 16 -6.09 5.61 -2.23
C VAL A 16 -6.38 4.54 -3.28
N ALA A 17 -5.45 3.61 -3.47
CA ALA A 17 -5.62 2.49 -4.38
C ALA A 17 -5.14 1.20 -3.72
N THR A 18 -6.03 0.21 -3.58
CA THR A 18 -5.66 -1.11 -3.05
C THR A 18 -5.24 -2.04 -4.18
N LEU A 19 -4.09 -2.69 -4.02
CA LEU A 19 -3.50 -3.60 -5.01
C LEU A 19 -3.15 -4.94 -4.37
N ALA A 20 -3.58 -6.05 -4.99
CA ALA A 20 -3.20 -7.41 -4.60
C ALA A 20 -2.39 -8.05 -5.74
N ALA A 21 -1.07 -7.98 -5.64
CA ALA A 21 -0.14 -8.28 -6.74
C ALA A 21 0.95 -9.31 -6.39
N GLY A 22 0.65 -10.21 -5.44
CA GLY A 22 1.59 -11.23 -4.96
C GLY A 22 2.14 -10.87 -3.58
N CYS A 23 3.41 -11.17 -3.32
CA CYS A 23 4.01 -10.92 -2.01
C CYS A 23 4.05 -9.43 -1.68
N PHE A 24 3.37 -9.02 -0.61
CA PHE A 24 3.26 -7.60 -0.22
C PHE A 24 4.61 -6.93 0.06
N TRP A 25 5.63 -7.67 0.52
CA TRP A 25 6.98 -7.14 0.77
C TRP A 25 7.67 -6.71 -0.51
N CYS A 26 7.44 -7.44 -1.60
CA CYS A 26 8.01 -7.10 -2.89
C CYS A 26 7.27 -5.92 -3.51
N THR A 27 5.94 -5.91 -3.41
CA THR A 27 5.14 -4.84 -4.01
C THR A 27 5.29 -3.53 -3.25
N GLU A 28 5.21 -3.55 -1.92
CA GLU A 28 5.43 -2.38 -1.05
C GLU A 28 6.75 -1.68 -1.37
N ALA A 29 7.85 -2.44 -1.39
CA ALA A 29 9.18 -1.89 -1.68
C ALA A 29 9.29 -1.23 -3.06
N VAL A 30 8.55 -1.71 -4.06
CA VAL A 30 8.52 -1.11 -5.39
C VAL A 30 7.70 0.18 -5.39
N PHE A 31 6.52 0.17 -4.77
CA PHE A 31 5.60 1.32 -4.74
C PHE A 31 6.13 2.48 -3.87
N ASP A 32 6.83 2.18 -2.78
CA ASP A 32 7.45 3.18 -1.90
C ASP A 32 8.48 4.05 -2.63
N GLN A 33 9.09 3.52 -3.70
CA GLN A 33 10.07 4.24 -4.52
C GLN A 33 9.44 5.02 -5.69
N LEU A 34 8.12 4.90 -5.92
CA LEU A 34 7.46 5.54 -7.06
C LEU A 34 7.19 7.03 -6.80
N LYS A 35 7.60 7.87 -7.76
CA LYS A 35 7.32 9.31 -7.70
C LYS A 35 5.81 9.58 -7.71
N GLY A 36 5.33 10.27 -6.68
CA GLY A 36 3.91 10.62 -6.52
C GLY A 36 3.16 9.69 -5.57
N VAL A 37 3.76 8.58 -5.15
CA VAL A 37 3.29 7.80 -4.00
C VAL A 37 3.76 8.51 -2.73
N VAL A 38 2.84 8.68 -1.78
CA VAL A 38 3.11 9.40 -0.52
C VAL A 38 3.25 8.44 0.66
N LYS A 39 2.57 7.30 0.60
CA LYS A 39 2.56 6.25 1.62
C LYS A 39 2.17 4.94 0.94
N VAL A 40 2.68 3.83 1.46
CA VAL A 40 2.23 2.48 1.14
C VAL A 40 2.07 1.72 2.45
N GLU A 41 0.97 0.98 2.60
CA GLU A 41 0.74 0.10 3.75
C GLU A 41 0.43 -1.33 3.31
N SER A 42 1.13 -2.29 3.89
CA SER A 42 0.91 -3.73 3.68
C SER A 42 -0.23 -4.26 4.56
N GLY A 43 -1.08 -5.10 3.98
CA GLY A 43 -2.23 -5.69 4.68
C GLY A 43 -2.89 -6.83 3.92
N TYR A 44 -4.14 -7.11 4.27
CA TYR A 44 -4.93 -8.20 3.72
C TYR A 44 -6.30 -7.71 3.30
N SER A 45 -6.76 -8.13 2.11
CA SER A 45 -8.05 -7.69 1.56
C SER A 45 -8.80 -8.83 0.85
N GLY A 46 -10.12 -8.69 0.73
CA GLY A 46 -10.98 -9.55 -0.09
C GLY A 46 -11.43 -10.87 0.54
N GLY A 47 -11.01 -11.18 1.77
CA GLY A 47 -11.42 -12.38 2.51
C GLY A 47 -12.69 -12.20 3.36
N ASN A 48 -13.04 -13.27 4.08
CA ASN A 48 -14.30 -13.36 4.84
C ASN A 48 -14.11 -13.31 6.36
N VAL A 49 -12.86 -13.39 6.85
CA VAL A 49 -12.55 -13.33 8.28
C VAL A 49 -12.30 -11.87 8.69
N PRO A 50 -13.03 -11.32 9.68
CA PRO A 50 -12.82 -9.95 10.13
C PRO A 50 -11.54 -9.84 10.96
N ASN A 51 -10.71 -8.83 10.68
CA ASN A 51 -9.45 -8.55 11.38
C ASN A 51 -8.53 -9.79 11.52
N PRO A 52 -8.17 -10.45 10.40
CA PRO A 52 -7.37 -11.66 10.45
C PRO A 52 -5.93 -11.35 10.95
N SER A 53 -5.34 -12.28 11.68
CA SER A 53 -3.90 -12.31 11.95
C SER A 53 -3.11 -12.84 10.75
N TYR A 54 -1.79 -12.58 10.73
CA TYR A 54 -0.88 -13.13 9.73
C TYR A 54 -0.97 -14.66 9.69
N GLU A 55 -1.00 -15.30 10.86
CA GLU A 55 -1.05 -16.74 11.02
C GLU A 55 -2.35 -17.33 10.46
N GLU A 56 -3.49 -16.66 10.65
CA GLU A 56 -4.77 -17.07 10.06
C GLU A 56 -4.75 -16.95 8.54
N VAL A 57 -4.20 -15.87 7.97
CA VAL A 57 -4.09 -15.73 6.51
C VAL A 57 -3.21 -16.82 5.92
N CYS A 58 -2.12 -17.18 6.60
CA CYS A 58 -1.21 -18.23 6.15
C CYS A 58 -1.83 -19.62 6.07
N THR A 59 -2.98 -19.88 6.72
CA THR A 59 -3.69 -21.16 6.54
C THR A 59 -4.36 -21.27 5.17
N GLY A 60 -4.64 -20.13 4.52
CA GLY A 60 -5.36 -20.04 3.25
C GLY A 60 -6.88 -20.08 3.40
N ASP A 61 -7.42 -20.34 4.60
CA ASP A 61 -8.87 -20.52 4.79
C ASP A 61 -9.64 -19.19 4.89
N THR A 62 -8.94 -18.10 5.19
CA THR A 62 -9.57 -16.78 5.38
C THR A 62 -10.09 -16.18 4.07
N GLY A 63 -9.56 -16.63 2.93
CA GLY A 63 -9.82 -16.08 1.60
C GLY A 63 -9.20 -14.71 1.33
N HIS A 64 -8.36 -14.20 2.23
CA HIS A 64 -7.68 -12.93 2.03
C HIS A 64 -6.53 -13.06 1.03
N ALA A 65 -6.33 -12.01 0.24
CA ALA A 65 -5.11 -11.81 -0.55
C ALA A 65 -4.17 -10.84 0.17
N GLU A 66 -2.86 -11.08 0.05
CA GLU A 66 -1.86 -10.07 0.38
C GLU A 66 -2.05 -8.84 -0.51
N SER A 67 -2.17 -7.66 0.12
CA SER A 67 -2.47 -6.41 -0.55
C SER A 67 -1.66 -5.24 0.01
N ILE A 68 -1.52 -4.18 -0.79
CA ILE A 68 -1.00 -2.88 -0.36
C ILE A 68 -2.03 -1.76 -0.65
N GLU A 69 -2.00 -0.67 0.11
CA GLU A 69 -2.80 0.55 -0.13
C GLU A 69 -2.01 1.86 0.00
#